data_AF-A0A0C4F0M6-F1
#
_entry.id   AF-A0A0C4F0M6-F1
#
_cell.length_a   1.000
_cell.length_b   1.000
_cell.length_c   1.000
_cell.angle_alpha   90.00
_cell.angle_beta   90.00
_cell.angle_gamma   90.00
#
_symmetry.space_group_name_H-M   'P 1'
#
loop_
_entity.id
_entity.type
_entity.pdbx_description
1 polymer ?
#
loop_
_entity_poly.entity_id
_entity_poly.type
_entity_poly.pdbx_seq_one_letter_code
_entity_poly.pdbx_strand_id
1 'polypeptide(L)'
;MLDGNLYTLSFVRSPSEPDKLFLIQESTGEPVYFCLRVPEAGETRSELYHASTLASLGVFQHISSKLKLISLANPSTTIELKNTGYINFEWTFQFDKILKFCWKKDIIGMPGSKRGYTCWMCQKPDPDFPCAIYRPGTSSVPPSCQFLDFNIRRIERLQDPRGLEFAIILALLGFTEGAADHEPRRSPPASPAHSRRLISPGPEASSLLMTGNSVISDLAAQGHKLLEDPLFLYLSLHALTPEAFERAAVVADQIKRDHLERCGEDLYQYRVEDMMSQDMAGGRPVSFSASASQAPSTSLKIYLARTSLDGLLPKSVTTSSSNTNRKFGTFPFSRPQVEPRPSSFHGPFSYSSMPHNSLQSRLISGVHRRN
;
A
#
# COMPACT_ATOMS: atom_id res chain seq x y z
N MET A 1 -28.58 13.81 -13.46
CA MET A 1 -28.16 12.90 -12.38
C MET A 1 -26.69 12.62 -12.57
N LEU A 2 -25.83 13.08 -11.67
CA LEU A 2 -24.44 12.61 -11.63
C LEU A 2 -24.47 11.15 -11.14
N ASP A 3 -23.74 10.29 -11.82
CA ASP A 3 -23.62 8.87 -11.48
C ASP A 3 -23.19 8.74 -10.01
N GLY A 4 -23.96 8.03 -9.18
CA GLY A 4 -23.67 7.81 -7.76
C GLY A 4 -22.39 6.97 -7.50
N ASN A 5 -21.70 6.57 -8.56
CA ASN A 5 -20.47 5.77 -8.55
C ASN A 5 -19.20 6.60 -8.77
N LEU A 6 -19.27 7.93 -8.69
CA LEU A 6 -18.13 8.81 -8.95
C LEU A 6 -17.45 9.21 -7.63
N TYR A 7 -16.26 8.66 -7.40
CA TYR A 7 -15.38 9.07 -6.31
C TYR A 7 -14.48 10.21 -6.81
N THR A 8 -14.68 11.41 -6.26
CA THR A 8 -13.90 12.61 -6.61
C THR A 8 -13.22 13.17 -5.39
N LEU A 9 -11.93 13.45 -5.52
CA LEU A 9 -11.11 14.12 -4.51
C LEU A 9 -10.83 15.55 -4.94
N SER A 10 -11.18 16.53 -4.11
CA SER A 10 -10.74 17.93 -4.24
C SER A 10 -9.42 18.15 -3.49
N PHE A 11 -8.51 18.92 -4.09
CA PHE A 11 -7.14 19.12 -3.61
C PHE A 11 -7.08 20.53 -2.99
N VAL A 12 -7.06 20.61 -1.66
CA VAL A 12 -7.18 21.87 -0.92
C VAL A 12 -5.96 22.08 -0.05
N ARG A 13 -5.21 23.16 -0.28
CA ARG A 13 -4.03 23.51 0.51
C ARG A 13 -4.47 24.03 1.88
N SER A 14 -3.80 23.60 2.95
CA SER A 14 -4.05 24.16 4.27
C SER A 14 -3.61 25.63 4.32
N PRO A 15 -4.44 26.56 4.84
CA PRO A 15 -4.06 27.96 5.00
C PRO A 15 -3.07 28.17 6.15
N SER A 16 -3.06 27.28 7.16
CA SER A 16 -2.17 27.36 8.32
C SER A 16 -0.88 26.54 8.14
N GLU A 17 -0.95 25.46 7.37
CA GLU A 17 0.18 24.54 7.13
C GLU A 17 0.46 24.51 5.62
N PRO A 18 1.24 25.46 5.07
CA PRO A 18 1.38 25.61 3.63
C PRO A 18 2.06 24.42 2.94
N ASP A 19 2.66 23.48 3.67
CA ASP A 19 3.22 22.23 3.13
C ASP A 19 2.24 21.05 3.15
N LYS A 20 1.03 21.27 3.67
CA LYS A 20 -0.02 20.26 3.80
C LYS A 20 -1.12 20.50 2.79
N LEU A 21 -1.46 19.43 2.08
CA LEU A 21 -2.54 19.39 1.09
C LEU A 21 -3.57 18.36 1.52
N PHE A 22 -4.81 18.77 1.74
CA PHE A 22 -5.92 17.87 2.01
C PHE A 22 -6.54 17.37 0.71
N LEU A 23 -6.87 16.08 0.67
CA LEU A 23 -7.64 15.44 -0.38
C LEU A 23 -9.02 15.11 0.19
N ILE A 24 -9.99 15.94 -0.17
CA ILE A 24 -11.35 15.95 0.38
C ILE A 24 -12.27 15.21 -0.58
N GLN A 25 -13.02 14.23 -0.09
CA GLN A 25 -14.00 13.54 -0.92
C GLN A 25 -15.24 14.42 -1.11
N GLU A 26 -15.56 14.76 -2.35
CA GLU A 26 -16.62 15.73 -2.67
C GLU A 26 -18.01 15.31 -2.18
N SER A 27 -18.29 14.00 -2.17
CA SER A 27 -19.61 13.49 -1.75
C SER A 27 -19.84 13.55 -0.24
N THR A 28 -18.78 13.54 0.56
CA THR A 28 -18.84 13.56 2.03
C THR A 28 -18.45 14.93 2.61
N GLY A 29 -17.62 15.69 1.89
CA GLY A 29 -17.02 16.93 2.38
C GLY A 29 -15.87 16.70 3.36
N GLU A 30 -15.49 15.45 3.62
CA GLU A 30 -14.50 15.09 4.63
C GLU A 30 -13.12 14.81 4.00
N PRO A 31 -12.02 15.17 4.69
CA PRO A 31 -10.68 14.80 4.26
C PRO A 31 -10.50 13.28 4.38
N VAL A 32 -10.15 12.64 3.27
CA VAL A 32 -9.83 11.19 3.25
C VAL A 32 -8.32 10.99 3.40
N TYR A 33 -7.55 11.82 2.70
CA TYR A 33 -6.09 11.81 2.77
C TYR A 33 -5.54 13.22 3.00
N PHE A 34 -4.29 13.29 3.41
CA PHE A 34 -3.49 14.49 3.25
C PHE A 34 -2.09 14.13 2.75
N CYS A 35 -1.51 15.06 2.00
CA CYS A 35 -0.12 14.99 1.56
C CYS A 35 0.70 16.03 2.31
N LEU A 36 1.87 15.63 2.79
CA LEU A 36 2.89 16.53 3.35
C LEU A 36 4.06 16.64 2.38
N ARG A 37 4.54 17.86 2.16
CA ARG A 37 5.82 18.10 1.50
C ARG A 37 6.93 18.14 2.54
N VAL A 38 7.93 17.30 2.35
CA VAL A 38 9.10 17.21 3.24
C VAL A 38 10.34 17.59 2.43
N PRO A 39 11.12 18.58 2.86
CA PRO A 39 12.40 18.90 2.23
C PRO A 39 13.42 17.79 2.55
N GLU A 40 14.03 17.20 1.52
CA GLU A 40 15.02 16.13 1.64
C GLU A 40 16.23 16.43 0.74
N ALA A 41 17.37 16.78 1.36
CA ALA A 41 18.67 16.89 0.69
C ALA A 41 18.72 17.69 -0.64
N GLY A 42 17.86 18.71 -0.79
CA GLY A 42 17.81 19.57 -1.98
C GLY A 42 16.66 19.27 -2.95
N GLU A 43 15.87 18.22 -2.71
CA GLU A 43 14.61 17.94 -3.41
C GLU A 43 13.43 17.92 -2.44
N THR A 44 12.22 18.05 -2.98
CA THR A 44 10.98 17.95 -2.20
C THR A 44 10.38 16.57 -2.38
N ARG A 45 10.19 15.87 -1.27
CA ARG A 45 9.50 14.59 -1.21
C ARG A 45 8.05 14.83 -0.80
N SER A 46 7.13 14.06 -1.39
CA SER A 46 5.70 14.12 -1.04
C SER A 46 5.30 12.84 -0.33
N GLU A 47 4.68 12.95 0.83
CA GLU A 47 4.27 11.83 1.66
C GLU A 47 2.75 11.85 1.85
N LEU A 48 2.08 10.76 1.48
CA LEU A 48 0.64 10.60 1.55
C LEU A 48 0.25 9.84 2.82
N TYR A 49 -0.76 10.36 3.50
CA TYR A 49 -1.28 9.81 4.76
C TYR A 49 -2.80 9.70 4.71
N HIS A 50 -3.34 8.71 5.43
CA HIS A 50 -4.76 8.64 5.73
C HIS A 50 -5.13 9.72 6.76
N ALA A 51 -6.20 10.47 6.52
CA ALA A 51 -6.51 11.65 7.32
C ALA A 51 -6.95 11.35 8.76
N SER A 52 -7.77 10.32 8.97
CA SER A 52 -8.25 9.96 10.32
C SER A 52 -7.24 9.15 11.14
N THR A 53 -6.63 8.14 10.54
CA THR A 53 -5.70 7.23 11.22
C THR A 53 -4.28 7.76 11.30
N LEU A 54 -3.92 8.70 10.43
CA LEU A 54 -2.55 9.20 10.21
C LEU A 54 -1.58 8.11 9.71
N ALA A 55 -2.11 6.98 9.23
CA ALA A 55 -1.29 5.93 8.63
C ALA A 55 -0.61 6.45 7.36
N SER A 56 0.69 6.18 7.21
CA SER A 56 1.38 6.48 5.94
C SER A 56 0.93 5.49 4.88
N LEU A 57 0.60 6.03 3.71
CA LEU A 57 0.08 5.27 2.57
C LEU A 57 1.15 5.12 1.49
N GLY A 58 1.98 6.14 1.32
CA GLY A 58 3.12 6.05 0.42
C GLY A 58 3.87 7.37 0.25
N VAL A 59 4.91 7.28 -0.55
CA VAL A 59 5.90 8.33 -0.75
C VAL A 59 6.15 8.49 -2.23
N PHE A 60 6.23 9.73 -2.69
CA PHE A 60 6.69 10.09 -4.01
C PHE A 60 8.07 10.72 -3.95
N GLN A 61 8.98 10.25 -4.80
CA GLN A 61 10.34 10.77 -4.94
C GLN A 61 10.67 11.06 -6.40
N HIS A 62 11.21 12.26 -6.65
CA HIS A 62 11.81 12.60 -7.92
C HIS A 62 13.22 12.00 -8.00
N ILE A 63 13.57 11.30 -9.07
CA ILE A 63 14.93 10.77 -9.27
C ILE A 63 15.61 11.48 -10.44
N SER A 64 14.86 11.71 -11.52
CA SER A 64 15.31 12.48 -12.68
C SER A 64 14.11 12.91 -13.52
N SER A 65 14.36 13.73 -14.56
CA SER A 65 13.35 14.08 -15.56
C SER A 65 12.77 12.89 -16.33
N LYS A 66 13.40 11.71 -16.26
CA LYS A 66 12.96 10.48 -16.92
C LYS A 66 12.39 9.43 -15.97
N LEU A 67 12.63 9.56 -14.67
CA LEU A 67 12.29 8.54 -13.68
C LEU A 67 11.86 9.19 -12.36
N LYS A 68 10.73 8.72 -11.86
CA LYS A 68 10.18 9.04 -10.54
C LYS A 68 9.85 7.73 -9.85
N LEU A 69 9.91 7.72 -8.52
CA LEU A 69 9.59 6.53 -7.72
C LEU A 69 8.41 6.81 -6.81
N ILE A 70 7.54 5.83 -6.69
CA ILE A 70 6.48 5.78 -5.70
C ILE A 70 6.73 4.57 -4.81
N SER A 71 6.75 4.76 -3.50
CA SER A 71 6.90 3.68 -2.52
C SER A 71 5.66 3.63 -1.66
N LEU A 72 4.84 2.58 -1.81
CA LEU A 72 3.68 2.33 -0.98
C LEU A 72 4.10 1.67 0.34
N ALA A 73 3.37 1.95 1.42
CA ALA A 73 3.74 1.46 2.75
C ALA A 73 3.13 0.09 3.08
N ASN A 74 1.88 -0.17 2.66
CA ASN A 74 1.14 -1.37 3.07
C ASN A 74 0.19 -1.85 1.94
N PRO A 75 0.56 -2.87 1.15
CA PRO A 75 1.82 -3.62 1.21
C PRO A 75 3.00 -2.78 0.69
N SER A 76 4.18 -3.00 1.27
CA SER A 76 5.40 -2.30 0.84
C SER A 76 5.77 -2.65 -0.61
N THR A 77 5.57 -1.69 -1.52
CA THR A 77 5.79 -1.87 -2.96
C THR A 77 6.40 -0.63 -3.58
N THR A 78 7.43 -0.80 -4.42
CA THR A 78 8.03 0.30 -5.18
C THR A 78 7.57 0.25 -6.64
N ILE A 79 7.10 1.40 -7.13
CA ILE A 79 6.55 1.60 -8.47
C ILE A 79 7.44 2.61 -9.20
N GLU A 80 7.95 2.20 -10.36
CA GLU A 80 8.70 3.07 -11.24
C GLU A 80 7.77 3.82 -12.18
N LEU A 81 7.82 5.14 -12.14
CA LEU A 81 7.11 6.02 -13.04
C LEU A 81 8.11 6.57 -14.06
N LYS A 82 7.98 6.14 -15.32
CA LYS A 82 8.92 6.41 -16.41
C LYS A 82 8.35 7.40 -17.39
N ASN A 83 9.14 8.39 -17.77
CA ASN A 83 8.80 9.31 -18.85
C ASN A 83 8.93 8.57 -20.18
N THR A 84 7.80 8.23 -20.81
CA THR A 84 7.74 7.56 -22.11
C THR A 84 7.36 8.51 -23.24
N GLY A 85 7.11 9.77 -22.90
CA GLY A 85 6.79 10.82 -23.85
C GLY A 85 8.01 11.27 -24.63
N TYR A 86 7.97 11.14 -25.95
CA TYR A 86 8.98 11.74 -26.84
C TYR A 86 8.62 13.19 -27.21
N ILE A 87 7.35 13.42 -27.58
CA ILE A 87 6.84 14.73 -28.04
C ILE A 87 5.72 15.22 -27.12
N ASN A 88 4.89 14.30 -26.62
CA ASN A 88 3.78 14.61 -25.72
C ASN A 88 4.14 14.24 -24.29
N PHE A 89 3.51 14.91 -23.32
CA PHE A 89 3.63 14.51 -21.92
C PHE A 89 3.01 13.12 -21.73
N GLU A 90 3.86 12.14 -21.44
CA GLU A 90 3.44 10.77 -21.17
C GLU A 90 4.33 10.15 -20.10
N TRP A 91 3.72 9.66 -19.02
CA TRP A 91 4.40 8.94 -17.96
C TRP A 91 3.71 7.60 -17.72
N THR A 92 4.47 6.51 -17.71
CA THR A 92 3.92 5.16 -17.53
C THR A 92 4.46 4.52 -16.27
N PHE A 93 3.63 3.68 -15.66
CA PHE A 93 4.04 2.82 -14.55
C PHE A 93 3.39 1.45 -14.69
N GLN A 94 3.94 0.47 -13.98
CA GLN A 94 3.34 -0.85 -13.85
C GLN A 94 2.87 -1.03 -12.40
N PHE A 95 1.68 -1.58 -12.24
CA PHE A 95 1.07 -1.94 -10.95
C PHE A 95 0.78 -3.45 -10.96
N ASP A 96 0.84 -4.11 -9.80
CA ASP A 96 0.72 -5.57 -9.67
C ASP A 96 1.58 -6.34 -10.70
N LYS A 97 2.76 -5.79 -11.02
CA LYS A 97 3.78 -6.30 -11.98
C LYS A 97 3.37 -6.37 -13.44
N ILE A 98 2.08 -6.46 -13.77
CA ILE A 98 1.60 -6.70 -15.14
C ILE A 98 0.67 -5.61 -15.67
N LEU A 99 0.01 -4.86 -14.78
CA LEU A 99 -0.99 -3.87 -15.18
C LEU A 99 -0.28 -2.57 -15.54
N LYS A 100 -0.35 -2.17 -16.81
CA LYS A 100 0.33 -0.96 -17.29
C LYS A 100 -0.62 0.22 -17.26
N PHE A 101 -0.19 1.31 -16.63
CA PHE A 101 -0.91 2.56 -16.59
C PHE A 101 -0.13 3.67 -17.28
N CYS A 102 -0.84 4.67 -17.78
CA CYS A 102 -0.27 5.76 -18.54
C CYS A 102 -0.98 7.09 -18.24
N TRP A 103 -0.21 8.05 -17.74
CA TRP A 103 -0.64 9.43 -17.58
C TRP A 103 -0.38 10.21 -18.87
N LYS A 104 -1.44 10.83 -19.39
CA LYS A 104 -1.38 11.72 -20.56
C LYS A 104 -1.92 13.09 -20.19
N LYS A 105 -1.31 14.14 -20.73
CA LYS A 105 -1.81 15.51 -20.58
C LYS A 105 -2.94 15.75 -21.58
N ASP A 106 -4.06 16.27 -21.11
CA ASP A 106 -5.21 16.52 -21.97
C ASP A 106 -4.90 17.66 -22.95
N ILE A 107 -5.25 17.46 -24.22
CA ILE A 107 -4.94 18.40 -25.31
C ILE A 107 -6.00 19.53 -25.39
N ILE A 108 -7.15 19.35 -24.73
CA ILE A 108 -8.29 20.25 -24.80
C ILE A 108 -8.12 21.37 -23.76
N GLY A 109 -7.81 22.58 -24.24
CA GLY A 109 -7.71 23.79 -23.41
C GLY A 109 -7.23 24.99 -24.22
N MET A 110 -7.74 26.18 -23.88
CA MET A 110 -7.28 27.44 -24.46
C MET A 110 -5.78 27.64 -24.21
N PRO A 111 -5.03 28.29 -25.13
CA PRO A 111 -3.65 28.69 -24.87
C PRO A 111 -3.58 29.49 -23.56
N GLY A 112 -2.74 29.04 -22.61
CA GLY A 112 -2.56 29.68 -21.31
C GLY A 112 -3.33 29.09 -20.13
N SER A 113 -4.29 28.16 -20.34
CA SER A 113 -4.94 27.44 -19.24
C SER A 113 -4.09 26.26 -18.74
N LYS A 114 -4.07 26.02 -17.42
CA LYS A 114 -3.56 24.77 -16.84
C LYS A 114 -4.32 23.62 -17.51
N ARG A 115 -3.60 22.57 -17.93
CA ARG A 115 -4.22 21.43 -18.62
C ARG A 115 -4.49 20.30 -17.64
N GLY A 116 -5.55 19.54 -17.91
CA GLY A 116 -5.86 18.30 -17.20
C GLY A 116 -4.89 17.18 -17.50
N TYR A 117 -5.01 16.12 -16.72
CA TYR A 117 -4.29 14.88 -16.92
C TYR A 117 -5.27 13.72 -16.81
N THR A 118 -5.15 12.73 -17.69
CA THR A 118 -5.92 11.49 -17.61
C THR A 118 -4.98 10.32 -17.39
N CYS A 119 -5.28 9.49 -16.39
CA CYS A 119 -4.62 8.21 -16.16
C CYS A 119 -5.39 7.11 -16.87
N TRP A 120 -4.73 6.43 -17.80
CA TRP A 120 -5.29 5.36 -18.62
C TRP A 120 -4.75 4.01 -18.17
N MET A 121 -5.61 3.00 -18.12
CA MET A 121 -5.18 1.60 -18.11
C MET A 121 -4.87 1.18 -19.55
N CYS A 122 -3.61 0.80 -19.79
CA CYS A 122 -3.14 0.31 -21.08
C CYS A 122 -3.31 -1.20 -21.13
N GLN A 123 -4.15 -1.66 -22.05
CA GLN A 123 -4.39 -3.08 -22.28
C GLN A 123 -4.24 -3.42 -23.75
N LYS A 124 -3.99 -4.71 -24.02
CA LYS A 124 -3.95 -5.28 -25.36
C LYS A 124 -4.58 -6.67 -25.26
N PRO A 125 -5.36 -7.12 -26.25
CA PRO A 125 -5.65 -6.46 -27.53
C PRO A 125 -6.67 -5.31 -27.45
N ASP A 126 -7.39 -5.21 -26.34
CA ASP A 126 -8.47 -4.23 -26.15
C ASP A 126 -7.99 -2.76 -26.14
N PRO A 127 -8.88 -1.80 -26.41
CA PRO A 127 -8.55 -0.38 -26.29
C PRO A 127 -8.27 0.02 -24.83
N ASP A 128 -7.39 1.00 -24.67
CA ASP A 128 -7.10 1.64 -23.39
C ASP A 128 -8.36 2.37 -22.87
N PHE A 129 -8.53 2.45 -21.55
CA PHE A 129 -9.65 3.17 -20.93
C PHE A 129 -9.20 4.00 -19.72
N PRO A 130 -9.91 5.10 -19.40
CA PRO A 130 -9.49 6.00 -18.32
C PRO A 130 -9.85 5.41 -16.95
N CYS A 131 -8.94 5.55 -15.99
CA CYS A 131 -9.14 5.18 -14.59
C CYS A 131 -9.25 6.39 -13.67
N ALA A 132 -8.55 7.49 -14.00
CA ALA A 132 -8.65 8.73 -13.25
C ALA A 132 -8.53 9.95 -14.17
N ILE A 133 -9.24 11.02 -13.86
CA ILE A 133 -9.25 12.28 -14.60
C ILE A 133 -8.99 13.41 -13.63
N TYR A 134 -7.85 14.07 -13.79
CA TYR A 134 -7.51 15.28 -13.07
C TYR A 134 -7.93 16.52 -13.85
N ARG A 135 -8.67 17.40 -13.18
CA ARG A 135 -9.05 18.72 -13.65
C ARG A 135 -8.34 19.78 -12.82
N PRO A 136 -7.58 20.68 -13.45
CA PRO A 136 -6.92 21.75 -12.73
C PRO A 136 -7.97 22.72 -12.17
N GLY A 137 -7.68 23.27 -10.99
CA GLY A 137 -8.55 24.25 -10.35
C GLY A 137 -8.56 25.59 -11.08
N THR A 138 -9.59 26.38 -10.77
CA THR A 138 -9.71 27.79 -11.13
C THR A 138 -9.49 28.66 -9.89
N SER A 139 -9.72 29.97 -9.99
CA SER A 139 -9.68 30.86 -8.81
C SER A 139 -10.77 30.55 -7.78
N SER A 140 -11.89 29.94 -8.19
CA SER A 140 -13.05 29.67 -7.34
C SER A 140 -13.28 28.19 -7.05
N VAL A 141 -12.68 27.29 -7.84
CA VAL A 141 -12.88 25.84 -7.73
C VAL A 141 -11.53 25.18 -7.50
N PRO A 142 -11.36 24.39 -6.42
CA PRO A 142 -10.11 23.68 -6.19
C PRO A 142 -9.84 22.66 -7.31
N PRO A 143 -8.57 22.32 -7.57
CA PRO A 143 -8.26 21.20 -8.45
C PRO A 143 -8.90 19.91 -7.94
N SER A 144 -9.31 19.03 -8.84
CA SER A 144 -9.93 17.77 -8.47
C SER A 144 -9.45 16.59 -9.31
N CYS A 145 -9.46 15.41 -8.72
CA CYS A 145 -9.18 14.15 -9.41
C CYS A 145 -10.39 13.22 -9.22
N GLN A 146 -10.98 12.83 -10.34
CA GLN A 146 -12.11 11.91 -10.39
C GLN A 146 -11.61 10.51 -10.71
N PHE A 147 -11.92 9.55 -9.85
CA PHE A 147 -11.67 8.13 -10.06
C PHE A 147 -12.89 7.48 -10.69
N LEU A 148 -12.65 6.73 -11.75
CA LEU A 148 -13.69 6.05 -12.50
C LEU A 148 -13.84 4.63 -11.94
N ASP A 149 -14.49 4.53 -10.79
CA ASP A 149 -14.66 3.28 -10.02
C ASP A 149 -15.11 2.10 -10.87
N PHE A 150 -16.10 2.31 -11.74
CA PHE A 150 -16.56 1.27 -12.66
C PHE A 150 -15.42 0.73 -13.55
N ASN A 151 -14.56 1.62 -14.07
CA ASN A 151 -13.43 1.24 -14.89
C ASN A 151 -12.32 0.56 -14.08
N ILE A 152 -12.08 0.99 -12.85
CA ILE A 152 -11.06 0.36 -11.99
C ILE A 152 -11.51 -1.04 -11.56
N ARG A 153 -12.78 -1.22 -11.16
CA ARG A 153 -13.33 -2.49 -10.68
C ARG A 153 -13.37 -3.60 -11.73
N ARG A 154 -13.42 -3.24 -13.02
CA ARG A 154 -13.40 -4.21 -14.13
C ARG A 154 -11.99 -4.59 -14.60
N ILE A 155 -10.94 -4.06 -13.98
CA ILE A 155 -9.56 -4.47 -14.30
C ILE A 155 -9.34 -5.89 -13.78
N GLU A 156 -9.17 -6.83 -14.70
CA GLU A 156 -8.83 -8.19 -14.34
C GLU A 156 -7.48 -8.26 -13.63
N ARG A 157 -7.39 -9.08 -12.58
CA ARG A 157 -6.17 -9.34 -11.79
C ARG A 157 -5.66 -8.17 -10.93
N LEU A 158 -6.37 -7.05 -10.86
CA LEU A 158 -6.08 -6.01 -9.87
C LEU A 158 -6.31 -6.56 -8.46
N GLN A 159 -5.24 -6.75 -7.70
CA GLN A 159 -5.31 -7.29 -6.33
C GLN A 159 -5.52 -6.19 -5.30
N ASP A 160 -4.90 -5.03 -5.55
CA ASP A 160 -4.93 -3.90 -4.62
C ASP A 160 -5.47 -2.62 -5.29
N PRO A 161 -6.80 -2.46 -5.37
CA PRO A 161 -7.41 -1.27 -5.95
C PRO A 161 -7.09 0.01 -5.17
N ARG A 162 -6.78 -0.10 -3.87
CA ARG A 162 -6.50 1.05 -3.00
C ARG A 162 -5.05 1.48 -3.10
N GLY A 163 -4.10 0.55 -3.13
CA GLY A 163 -2.72 0.86 -3.49
C GLY A 163 -2.62 1.49 -4.89
N LEU A 164 -3.46 1.07 -5.84
CA LEU A 164 -3.55 1.71 -7.15
C LEU A 164 -4.06 3.16 -7.03
N GLU A 165 -5.09 3.41 -6.21
CA GLU A 165 -5.56 4.77 -5.91
C GLU A 165 -4.43 5.64 -5.37
N PHE A 166 -3.67 5.15 -4.38
CA PHE A 166 -2.53 5.87 -3.80
C PHE A 166 -1.43 6.14 -4.84
N ALA A 167 -1.13 5.15 -5.69
CA ALA A 167 -0.15 5.30 -6.76
C ALA A 167 -0.58 6.36 -7.79
N ILE A 168 -1.87 6.39 -8.16
CA ILE A 168 -2.44 7.41 -9.04
C ILE A 168 -2.33 8.79 -8.39
N ILE A 169 -2.69 8.93 -7.11
CA ILE A 169 -2.58 10.20 -6.36
C ILE A 169 -1.13 10.69 -6.31
N LEU A 170 -0.21 9.84 -5.86
CA LEU A 170 1.21 10.20 -5.72
C LEU A 170 1.85 10.54 -7.06
N ALA A 171 1.53 9.81 -8.13
CA ALA A 171 1.98 10.13 -9.48
C ALA A 171 1.47 11.52 -9.92
N LEU A 172 0.18 11.79 -9.71
CA LEU A 172 -0.45 13.06 -10.06
C LEU A 172 0.21 14.23 -9.32
N LEU A 173 0.37 14.13 -8.01
CA LEU A 173 1.03 15.15 -7.18
C LEU A 173 2.45 15.44 -7.68
N GLY A 174 3.17 14.38 -8.06
CA GLY A 174 4.48 14.48 -8.68
C GLY A 174 4.53 15.24 -10.01
N PHE A 175 3.39 15.49 -10.66
CA PHE A 175 3.28 16.30 -11.88
C PHE A 175 2.78 17.71 -11.61
N THR A 176 1.89 17.88 -10.63
CA THR A 176 1.16 19.13 -10.42
C THR A 176 1.82 20.03 -9.39
N GLU A 177 2.49 19.47 -8.37
CA GLU A 177 3.05 20.29 -7.29
C GLU A 177 4.39 20.94 -7.64
N GLY A 178 5.23 20.31 -8.46
CA GLY A 178 6.53 20.88 -8.87
C GLY A 178 6.42 22.08 -9.83
N ALA A 179 5.25 22.32 -10.43
CA ALA A 179 5.07 23.38 -11.42
C ALA A 179 4.59 24.72 -10.83
N ALA A 180 4.17 24.76 -9.56
CA ALA A 180 3.51 25.93 -8.97
C ALA A 180 4.42 26.84 -8.14
N ASP A 181 5.61 26.40 -7.75
CA ASP A 181 6.45 27.09 -6.75
C ASP A 181 7.75 27.74 -7.32
N HIS A 182 7.93 27.76 -8.64
CA HIS A 182 9.05 28.49 -9.25
C HIS A 182 8.72 29.98 -9.43
N GLU A 183 8.59 30.72 -8.33
CA GLU A 183 8.99 32.13 -8.33
C GLU A 183 10.53 32.17 -8.26
N PRO A 184 11.23 32.81 -9.21
CA PRO A 184 12.67 32.72 -9.32
C PRO A 184 13.35 33.58 -8.24
N ARG A 185 13.62 33.00 -7.06
CA ARG A 185 14.68 33.53 -6.20
C ARG A 185 16.03 33.28 -6.89
N ARG A 186 16.48 34.29 -7.62
CA ARG A 186 17.83 34.38 -8.17
C ARG A 186 18.86 34.21 -7.06
N SER A 187 19.64 33.13 -7.11
CA SER A 187 21.01 33.06 -6.61
C SER A 187 21.77 31.99 -7.42
N PRO A 188 23.05 32.17 -7.75
CA PRO A 188 23.76 31.33 -8.71
C PRO A 188 24.09 29.93 -8.16
N PRO A 189 24.27 28.92 -9.03
CA PRO A 189 24.46 27.53 -8.63
C PRO A 189 25.92 27.25 -8.23
N ALA A 190 26.11 26.61 -7.07
CA ALA A 190 27.31 25.81 -6.82
C ALA A 190 27.05 24.37 -7.31
N SER A 191 28.03 23.83 -8.04
CA SER A 191 27.98 22.60 -8.84
C SER A 191 27.49 21.34 -8.10
N PRO A 192 26.92 20.35 -8.83
CA PRO A 192 26.38 19.13 -8.23
C PRO A 192 27.48 18.09 -7.97
N ALA A 193 27.71 17.74 -6.71
CA ALA A 193 28.37 16.49 -6.36
C ALA A 193 27.35 15.36 -6.46
N HIS A 194 27.46 14.54 -7.51
CA HIS A 194 26.78 13.24 -7.61
C HIS A 194 27.21 12.35 -6.44
N SER A 195 26.36 12.24 -5.41
CA SER A 195 26.43 11.15 -4.45
C SER A 195 25.26 10.21 -4.69
N ARG A 196 25.54 9.17 -5.47
CA ARG A 196 24.71 7.98 -5.62
C ARG A 196 24.67 7.26 -4.27
N ARG A 197 23.72 7.61 -3.41
CA ARG A 197 23.41 6.82 -2.21
C ARG A 197 22.25 5.87 -2.55
N LEU A 198 22.59 4.59 -2.53
CA LEU A 198 21.65 3.49 -2.58
C LEU A 198 20.64 3.64 -1.44
N ILE A 199 19.38 3.83 -1.83
CA ILE A 199 18.14 3.34 -1.22
C ILE A 199 18.35 2.67 0.15
N SER A 200 18.01 3.37 1.22
CA SER A 200 17.44 2.75 2.41
C SER A 200 15.93 2.71 2.21
N PRO A 201 15.23 1.59 2.45
CA PRO A 201 13.77 1.62 2.54
C PRO A 201 13.41 2.65 3.63
N GLY A 202 12.54 3.59 3.28
CA GLY A 202 12.10 4.65 4.20
C GLY A 202 11.44 4.07 5.45
N PRO A 203 11.45 4.83 6.56
CA PRO A 203 11.06 4.34 7.87
C PRO A 203 9.55 4.03 7.94
N GLU A 204 9.29 2.74 8.07
CA GLU A 204 8.21 2.02 8.73
C GLU A 204 7.14 2.83 9.51
N ALA A 205 6.23 3.53 8.81
CA ALA A 205 5.02 4.09 9.41
C ALA A 205 3.99 3.03 9.85
N SER A 206 4.16 1.79 9.41
CA SER A 206 3.45 0.61 9.91
C SER A 206 4.19 -0.09 11.05
N SER A 207 5.27 0.51 11.58
CA SER A 207 5.99 -0.06 12.72
C SER A 207 5.71 0.69 14.02
N LEU A 208 5.63 -0.08 15.10
CA LEU A 208 5.73 0.44 16.45
C LEU A 208 7.12 0.10 17.00
N LEU A 209 7.89 1.12 17.33
CA LEU A 209 9.20 0.97 17.97
C LEU A 209 9.04 0.70 19.48
N MET A 210 9.60 -0.41 19.93
CA MET A 210 9.57 -0.83 21.33
C MET A 210 10.75 -0.18 22.07
N THR A 211 10.45 0.85 22.86
CA THR A 211 11.41 1.48 23.78
C THR A 211 11.13 1.05 25.23
N GLY A 212 12.17 1.03 26.07
CA GLY A 212 12.08 0.55 27.46
C GLY A 212 11.08 1.30 28.36
N ASN A 213 10.57 2.46 27.94
CA ASN A 213 9.75 3.35 28.76
C ASN A 213 8.28 3.44 28.31
N SER A 214 7.88 2.78 27.22
CA SER A 214 6.49 2.84 26.72
C SER A 214 5.54 1.92 27.48
N VAL A 215 4.33 2.38 27.74
CA VAL A 215 3.26 1.60 28.39
C VAL A 215 2.63 0.65 27.37
N ILE A 216 2.49 -0.62 27.75
CA ILE A 216 1.97 -1.69 26.87
C ILE A 216 0.56 -1.36 26.35
N SER A 217 -0.30 -0.81 27.20
CA SER A 217 -1.67 -0.42 26.84
C SER A 217 -1.70 0.65 25.74
N ASP A 218 -0.79 1.62 25.78
CA ASP A 218 -0.75 2.71 24.80
C ASP A 218 -0.27 2.20 23.43
N LEU A 219 0.74 1.32 23.43
CA LEU A 219 1.22 0.68 22.21
C LEU A 219 0.16 -0.24 21.59
N ALA A 220 -0.56 -0.99 22.42
CA ALA A 220 -1.68 -1.80 21.95
C ALA A 220 -2.77 -0.92 21.33
N ALA A 221 -3.18 0.16 22.00
CA ALA A 221 -4.17 1.10 21.47
C ALA A 221 -3.73 1.73 20.12
N GLN A 222 -2.46 2.07 19.98
CA GLN A 222 -1.90 2.56 18.70
C GLN A 222 -1.95 1.48 17.60
N GLY A 223 -1.55 0.25 17.91
CA GLY A 223 -1.65 -0.87 16.99
C GLY A 223 -3.08 -1.14 16.55
N HIS A 224 -4.03 -1.04 17.48
CA HIS A 224 -5.47 -1.15 17.20
C HIS A 224 -5.97 -0.07 16.27
N LYS A 225 -5.59 1.20 16.51
CA LYS A 225 -5.97 2.31 15.65
C LYS A 225 -5.45 2.14 14.22
N LEU A 226 -4.25 1.58 14.04
CA LEU A 226 -3.72 1.26 12.70
C LEU A 226 -4.50 0.12 12.06
N LEU A 227 -4.84 -0.91 12.84
CA LEU A 227 -5.65 -2.05 12.41
C LEU A 227 -7.15 -1.73 12.32
N GLU A 228 -7.65 -0.54 12.66
CA GLU A 228 -9.05 -0.17 12.40
C GLU A 228 -9.27 0.12 10.91
N ASP A 229 -8.24 0.59 10.22
CA ASP A 229 -8.29 0.80 8.78
C ASP A 229 -8.39 -0.56 8.06
N PRO A 230 -9.49 -0.85 7.33
CA PRO A 230 -9.63 -2.10 6.62
C PRO A 230 -8.57 -2.30 5.53
N LEU A 231 -7.87 -1.24 5.13
CA LEU A 231 -6.81 -1.24 4.12
C LEU A 231 -5.44 -1.60 4.69
N PHE A 232 -5.31 -1.64 6.02
CA PHE A 232 -4.05 -1.93 6.69
C PHE A 232 -3.82 -3.44 6.77
N LEU A 233 -2.95 -3.99 5.93
CA LEU A 233 -2.76 -5.44 5.80
C LEU A 233 -1.90 -6.04 6.93
N TYR A 234 -0.85 -5.33 7.34
CA TYR A 234 0.02 -5.75 8.45
C TYR A 234 0.56 -4.60 9.29
N LEU A 235 0.85 -4.90 10.56
CA LEU A 235 1.54 -4.09 11.57
C LEU A 235 2.90 -4.75 11.87
N SER A 236 3.97 -3.99 12.02
CA SER A 236 5.24 -4.48 12.56
C SER A 236 5.54 -3.90 13.93
N LEU A 237 6.14 -4.71 14.81
CA LEU A 237 6.62 -4.31 16.13
C LEU A 237 8.13 -4.52 16.11
N HIS A 238 8.89 -3.45 16.30
CA HIS A 238 10.34 -3.47 16.17
C HIS A 238 10.99 -3.26 17.54
N ALA A 239 11.73 -4.27 18.01
CA ALA A 239 12.52 -4.21 19.23
C ALA A 239 14.01 -4.21 18.90
N LEU A 240 14.68 -3.12 19.24
CA LEU A 240 16.10 -2.88 18.95
C LEU A 240 17.03 -3.41 20.05
N THR A 241 16.49 -3.72 21.23
CA THR A 241 17.25 -4.23 22.36
C THR A 241 16.65 -5.55 22.86
N PRO A 242 17.47 -6.50 23.34
CA PRO A 242 16.99 -7.76 23.90
C PRO A 242 15.97 -7.57 25.03
N GLU A 243 16.12 -6.51 25.84
CA GLU A 243 15.18 -6.15 26.91
C GLU A 243 13.79 -5.79 26.39
N ALA A 244 13.69 -5.31 25.15
CA ALA A 244 12.45 -4.95 24.50
C ALA A 244 11.78 -6.14 23.78
N PHE A 245 12.43 -7.31 23.68
CA PHE A 245 11.90 -8.47 22.94
C PHE A 245 10.67 -9.06 23.60
N GLU A 246 10.74 -9.33 24.90
CA GLU A 246 9.59 -9.82 25.68
C GLU A 246 8.43 -8.82 25.64
N ARG A 247 8.74 -7.52 25.70
CA ARG A 247 7.72 -6.47 25.59
C ARG A 247 7.04 -6.48 24.22
N ALA A 248 7.80 -6.64 23.15
CA ALA A 248 7.25 -6.73 21.79
C ALA A 248 6.29 -7.93 21.67
N ALA A 249 6.65 -9.08 22.25
CA ALA A 249 5.80 -10.26 22.27
C ALA A 249 4.51 -10.03 23.06
N VAL A 250 4.59 -9.44 24.26
CA VAL A 250 3.41 -9.13 25.08
C VAL A 250 2.47 -8.15 24.39
N VAL A 251 3.00 -7.11 23.74
CA VAL A 251 2.21 -6.16 22.95
C VAL A 251 1.57 -6.86 21.76
N ALA A 252 2.30 -7.73 21.05
CA ALA A 252 1.77 -8.50 19.94
C ALA A 252 0.59 -9.38 20.36
N ASP A 253 0.76 -10.14 21.45
CA ASP A 253 -0.25 -11.04 21.98
C ASP A 253 -1.49 -10.29 22.49
N GLN A 254 -1.30 -9.12 23.12
CA GLN A 254 -2.41 -8.26 23.53
C GLN A 254 -3.20 -7.75 22.31
N ILE A 255 -2.50 -7.24 21.29
CA ILE A 255 -3.15 -6.75 20.06
C ILE A 255 -3.92 -7.88 19.39
N LYS A 256 -3.31 -9.07 19.28
CA LYS A 256 -3.92 -10.25 18.68
C LYS A 256 -5.17 -10.69 19.44
N ARG A 257 -5.12 -10.78 20.77
CA ARG A 257 -6.28 -11.14 21.60
C ARG A 257 -7.42 -10.14 21.46
N ASP A 258 -7.14 -8.85 21.60
CA ASP A 258 -8.22 -7.86 21.54
C ASP A 258 -8.83 -7.76 20.13
N HIS A 259 -8.03 -8.01 19.08
CA HIS A 259 -8.53 -8.03 17.70
C HIS A 259 -9.46 -9.22 17.47
N LEU A 260 -9.09 -10.42 17.96
CA LEU A 260 -9.96 -11.60 17.91
C LEU A 260 -11.27 -11.36 18.67
N GLU A 261 -11.22 -10.75 19.85
CA GLU A 261 -12.41 -10.44 20.65
C GLU A 261 -13.32 -9.40 19.97
N ARG A 262 -12.76 -8.37 19.33
CA ARG A 262 -13.54 -7.30 18.69
C ARG A 262 -14.05 -7.62 17.29
N CYS A 263 -13.23 -8.31 16.50
CA CYS A 263 -13.49 -8.52 15.07
C CYS A 263 -13.85 -9.98 14.73
N GLY A 264 -13.60 -10.94 15.63
CA GLY A 264 -13.84 -12.36 15.38
C GLY A 264 -12.84 -13.01 14.41
N GLU A 265 -11.79 -12.30 14.01
CA GLU A 265 -10.75 -12.76 13.09
C GLU A 265 -9.41 -12.88 13.80
N ASP A 266 -8.63 -13.92 13.49
CA ASP A 266 -7.29 -14.11 14.05
C ASP A 266 -6.22 -13.47 13.15
N LEU A 267 -5.22 -12.83 13.76
CA LEU A 267 -4.08 -12.27 13.02
C LEU A 267 -2.97 -13.31 12.84
N TYR A 268 -2.39 -13.34 11.64
CA TYR A 268 -1.16 -14.07 11.37
C TYR A 268 0.00 -13.38 12.06
N GLN A 269 0.85 -14.14 12.74
CA GLN A 269 2.01 -13.61 13.47
C GLN A 269 3.29 -14.21 12.91
N TYR A 270 4.25 -13.34 12.55
CA TYR A 270 5.55 -13.74 12.04
C TYR A 270 6.66 -13.10 12.85
N ARG A 271 7.65 -13.89 13.27
CA ARG A 271 8.80 -13.43 14.03
C ARG A 271 10.04 -13.47 13.14
N VAL A 272 10.74 -12.34 13.02
CA VAL A 272 11.97 -12.19 12.22
C VAL A 272 13.08 -11.65 13.13
N GLU A 273 14.17 -12.40 13.23
CA GLU A 273 15.37 -12.01 13.99
C GLU A 273 16.48 -11.64 13.00
N ASP A 274 16.97 -10.39 13.07
CA ASP A 274 18.08 -9.96 12.22
C ASP A 274 19.41 -10.47 12.81
N MET A 275 19.93 -11.56 12.24
CA MET A 275 21.30 -12.04 12.45
C MET A 275 22.25 -11.55 11.33
N MET A 276 22.30 -10.25 11.04
CA MET A 276 23.20 -9.72 10.00
C MET A 276 24.08 -8.58 10.51
N SER A 277 25.30 -8.92 10.95
CA SER A 277 26.44 -8.00 11.07
C SER A 277 27.78 -8.77 11.12
N GLN A 278 28.11 -9.59 10.11
CA GLN A 278 29.50 -10.08 10.00
C GLN A 278 30.07 -10.37 8.59
N ASP A 279 29.26 -10.62 7.55
CA ASP A 279 29.82 -11.18 6.30
C ASP A 279 29.97 -10.23 5.10
N MET A 280 30.07 -8.92 5.31
CA MET A 280 30.34 -7.96 4.22
C MET A 280 31.55 -7.04 4.48
N ALA A 281 32.63 -7.62 5.03
CA ALA A 281 33.96 -7.00 5.00
C ALA A 281 34.97 -8.01 4.46
N GLY A 282 35.12 -8.05 3.13
CA GLY A 282 36.23 -8.77 2.51
C GLY A 282 37.56 -8.16 2.95
N GLY A 283 38.35 -8.93 3.70
CA GLY A 283 39.71 -8.55 4.12
C GLY A 283 40.37 -9.62 4.98
N ARG A 284 41.35 -10.31 4.37
CA ARG A 284 42.42 -11.20 4.89
C ARG A 284 42.45 -11.54 6.41
N PRO A 285 42.71 -12.81 6.80
CA PRO A 285 42.79 -13.20 8.21
C PRO A 285 44.04 -12.60 8.87
N VAL A 286 43.84 -11.75 9.87
CA VAL A 286 44.88 -11.34 10.81
C VAL A 286 44.59 -11.99 12.15
N SER A 287 45.65 -12.58 12.70
CA SER A 287 45.74 -13.30 13.97
C SER A 287 45.02 -12.65 15.15
N PHE A 288 44.39 -13.51 15.95
CA PHE A 288 43.81 -13.24 17.25
C PHE A 288 44.65 -12.31 18.13
N SER A 289 44.07 -11.19 18.53
CA SER A 289 44.38 -10.53 19.80
C SER A 289 43.08 -10.29 20.55
N ALA A 290 43.06 -10.75 21.80
CA ALA A 290 41.92 -10.69 22.70
C ALA A 290 41.79 -9.28 23.29
N SER A 291 40.66 -8.63 23.07
CA SER A 291 39.93 -7.79 24.04
C SER A 291 38.78 -7.03 23.35
N ALA A 292 37.67 -6.86 24.08
CA ALA A 292 36.37 -6.30 23.69
C ALA A 292 35.41 -7.26 22.96
N SER A 293 34.67 -8.02 23.76
CA SER A 293 33.42 -8.69 23.38
C SER A 293 32.34 -7.67 23.00
N GLN A 294 32.22 -7.33 21.71
CA GLN A 294 31.01 -6.75 21.16
C GLN A 294 30.01 -7.89 20.91
N ALA A 295 28.96 -7.96 21.73
CA ALA A 295 27.82 -8.82 21.44
C ALA A 295 27.17 -8.38 20.12
N PRO A 296 26.76 -9.31 19.23
CA PRO A 296 26.04 -8.94 18.01
C PRO A 296 24.75 -8.22 18.39
N SER A 297 24.50 -7.06 17.79
CA SER A 297 23.24 -6.33 17.94
C SER A 297 22.12 -7.14 17.31
N THR A 298 21.40 -7.90 18.14
CA THR A 298 20.20 -8.63 17.75
C THR A 298 19.03 -7.66 17.77
N SER A 299 18.30 -7.56 16.66
CA SER A 299 17.02 -6.85 16.62
C SER A 299 15.91 -7.84 16.26
N LEU A 300 14.74 -7.63 16.84
CA LEU A 300 13.58 -8.49 16.70
C LEU A 300 12.45 -7.70 16.03
N LYS A 301 11.88 -8.25 14.96
CA LYS A 301 10.65 -7.74 14.33
C LYS A 301 9.54 -8.77 14.43
N ILE A 302 8.38 -8.35 14.93
CA ILE A 302 7.15 -9.16 14.95
C ILE A 302 6.16 -8.53 13.99
N TYR A 303 5.66 -9.28 13.03
CA TYR A 303 4.63 -8.85 12.09
C TYR A 303 3.29 -9.45 12.49
N LEU A 304 2.25 -8.63 12.59
CA LEU A 304 0.86 -9.05 12.72
C LEU A 304 0.13 -8.71 11.43
N ALA A 305 -0.47 -9.69 10.75
CA ALA A 305 -1.10 -9.50 9.44
C ALA A 305 -2.50 -10.08 9.38
N ARG A 306 -3.39 -9.44 8.62
CA ARG A 306 -4.75 -9.92 8.32
C ARG A 306 -4.76 -11.00 7.25
N THR A 307 -3.77 -10.96 6.36
CA THR A 307 -3.59 -11.93 5.28
C THR A 307 -2.26 -12.64 5.42
N SER A 308 -2.16 -13.87 4.93
CA SER A 308 -0.88 -14.59 4.93
C SER A 308 0.20 -13.80 4.18
N LEU A 309 1.38 -13.67 4.78
CA LEU A 309 2.57 -13.01 4.21
C LEU A 309 3.56 -14.01 3.59
N ASP A 310 3.08 -15.15 3.06
CA ASP A 310 3.92 -16.25 2.53
C ASP A 310 4.96 -15.83 1.47
N GLY A 311 4.80 -14.66 0.84
CA GLY A 311 5.75 -14.10 -0.13
C GLY A 311 6.79 -13.11 0.44
N LEU A 312 6.68 -12.70 1.71
CA LEU A 312 7.48 -11.63 2.33
C LEU A 312 8.49 -12.12 3.38
N LEU A 313 8.40 -13.39 3.78
CA LEU A 313 9.39 -13.98 4.68
C LEU A 313 10.72 -14.21 3.94
N PRO A 314 11.88 -14.01 4.60
CA PRO A 314 13.15 -14.43 4.05
C PRO A 314 13.07 -15.93 3.75
N LYS A 315 13.20 -16.29 2.48
CA LYS A 315 13.31 -17.70 2.09
C LYS A 315 14.52 -18.26 2.80
N SER A 316 14.33 -19.24 3.68
CA SER A 316 15.43 -20.00 4.26
C SER A 316 16.32 -20.45 3.11
N VAL A 317 17.58 -19.99 3.11
CA VAL A 317 18.59 -20.42 2.15
C VAL A 317 18.70 -21.93 2.28
N THR A 318 18.00 -22.64 1.40
CA THR A 318 18.09 -24.08 1.31
C THR A 318 19.33 -24.33 0.48
N THR A 319 20.46 -24.50 1.17
CA THR A 319 21.70 -24.98 0.57
C THR A 319 21.42 -26.34 -0.07
N SER A 320 21.34 -26.35 -1.40
CA SER A 320 21.19 -27.56 -2.18
C SER A 320 22.48 -28.39 -2.16
N SER A 321 22.42 -29.50 -1.43
CA SER A 321 23.05 -30.80 -1.67
C SER A 321 24.58 -30.91 -1.87
N SER A 322 25.24 -31.58 -0.93
CA SER A 322 25.99 -32.80 -1.26
C SER A 322 25.89 -33.83 -0.12
N ASN A 323 25.89 -35.11 -0.50
CA ASN A 323 25.55 -36.32 0.27
C ASN A 323 26.11 -36.43 1.69
N THR A 324 25.31 -36.96 2.63
CA THR A 324 25.49 -38.33 3.19
C THR A 324 24.42 -38.68 4.23
N ASN A 325 24.01 -39.95 4.20
CA ASN A 325 23.17 -40.65 5.18
C ASN A 325 23.37 -40.22 6.65
N ARG A 326 22.28 -39.89 7.36
CA ARG A 326 22.01 -40.36 8.73
C ARG A 326 20.55 -40.10 9.15
N LYS A 327 20.00 -41.10 9.83
CA LYS A 327 18.63 -41.18 10.38
C LYS A 327 18.45 -40.28 11.62
N PHE A 328 17.16 -40.02 11.89
CA PHE A 328 16.50 -39.62 13.15
C PHE A 328 16.36 -38.12 13.46
N GLY A 329 15.11 -37.72 13.73
CA GLY A 329 14.76 -36.48 14.44
C GLY A 329 13.43 -35.84 14.03
N THR A 330 12.31 -36.56 14.16
CA THR A 330 10.94 -36.03 13.99
C THR A 330 10.52 -35.25 15.24
N PHE A 331 10.14 -33.96 15.14
CA PHE A 331 9.30 -33.22 16.10
C PHE A 331 8.61 -32.00 15.44
N PRO A 332 7.50 -31.47 15.99
CA PRO A 332 6.23 -31.49 15.28
C PRO A 332 5.77 -30.14 14.71
N PHE A 333 5.09 -30.22 13.57
CA PHE A 333 4.16 -29.22 13.08
C PHE A 333 2.79 -29.50 13.73
N SER A 334 2.30 -28.60 14.59
CA SER A 334 0.92 -28.68 15.10
C SER A 334 -0.03 -27.96 14.15
N ARG A 335 -0.64 -28.72 13.24
CA ARG A 335 -1.83 -28.33 12.48
C ARG A 335 -3.06 -28.50 13.39
N PRO A 336 -4.03 -27.57 13.45
CA PRO A 336 -5.26 -27.79 14.19
C PRO A 336 -6.00 -28.98 13.58
N GLN A 337 -6.20 -30.01 14.40
CA GLN A 337 -7.00 -31.18 14.09
C GLN A 337 -8.47 -30.82 14.32
N VAL A 338 -9.28 -30.82 13.26
CA VAL A 338 -10.75 -30.77 13.38
C VAL A 338 -11.20 -32.13 13.90
N GLU A 339 -11.72 -32.16 15.12
CA GLU A 339 -12.27 -33.36 15.74
C GLU A 339 -13.70 -33.60 15.21
N PRO A 340 -14.03 -34.79 14.68
CA PRO A 340 -15.40 -35.12 14.29
C PRO A 340 -16.06 -36.01 15.34
N ARG A 341 -17.30 -35.71 15.72
CA ARG A 341 -18.23 -36.66 16.39
C ARG A 341 -19.64 -36.05 16.52
N PRO A 342 -20.69 -36.87 16.71
CA PRO A 342 -21.08 -38.06 15.94
C PRO A 342 -22.57 -37.99 15.51
N SER A 343 -22.94 -38.78 14.51
CA SER A 343 -24.33 -39.09 14.17
C SER A 343 -24.81 -40.34 14.93
N SER A 344 -26.02 -40.30 15.49
CA SER A 344 -26.79 -41.46 15.97
C SER A 344 -28.30 -41.14 16.02
N PHE A 345 -28.96 -41.32 14.86
CA PHE A 345 -30.13 -42.16 14.58
C PHE A 345 -31.41 -42.26 15.47
N HIS A 346 -32.54 -42.36 14.71
CA HIS A 346 -33.94 -42.82 14.97
C HIS A 346 -34.89 -41.83 15.69
N GLY A 347 -36.01 -41.32 15.14
CA GLY A 347 -37.07 -41.79 14.21
C GLY A 347 -38.43 -41.78 14.96
N PRO A 348 -39.66 -41.95 14.37
CA PRO A 348 -40.12 -41.90 12.97
C PRO A 348 -41.52 -41.21 12.76
N PHE A 349 -42.03 -41.29 11.51
CA PHE A 349 -43.43 -41.11 11.02
C PHE A 349 -43.91 -39.67 10.72
N SER A 350 -44.64 -39.34 9.64
CA SER A 350 -45.15 -40.07 8.47
C SER A 350 -45.82 -39.07 7.49
N TYR A 351 -45.73 -39.37 6.18
CA TYR A 351 -46.67 -39.08 5.07
C TYR A 351 -47.40 -37.71 4.95
N SER A 352 -47.25 -37.03 3.81
CA SER A 352 -48.14 -37.24 2.63
C SER A 352 -47.98 -36.18 1.52
N SER A 353 -47.91 -36.67 0.27
CA SER A 353 -48.55 -36.16 -0.96
C SER A 353 -48.23 -34.75 -1.53
N MET A 354 -47.48 -34.78 -2.64
CA MET A 354 -47.67 -34.00 -3.89
C MET A 354 -49.14 -34.06 -4.39
N PRO A 355 -49.67 -33.12 -5.24
CA PRO A 355 -49.12 -32.92 -6.60
C PRO A 355 -49.30 -31.53 -7.28
N HIS A 356 -48.53 -31.41 -8.38
CA HIS A 356 -48.74 -30.69 -9.65
C HIS A 356 -49.69 -29.48 -9.71
N ASN A 357 -49.20 -28.39 -10.34
CA ASN A 357 -49.79 -27.94 -11.61
C ASN A 357 -48.89 -26.99 -12.43
N SER A 358 -48.82 -27.33 -13.72
CA SER A 358 -48.34 -26.55 -14.87
C SER A 358 -49.33 -25.45 -15.27
N LEU A 359 -48.85 -24.38 -15.93
CA LEU A 359 -49.51 -23.62 -17.01
C LEU A 359 -48.50 -22.54 -17.49
N GLN A 360 -47.76 -22.73 -18.58
CA GLN A 360 -48.06 -22.35 -19.97
C GLN A 360 -48.49 -20.89 -20.25
N SER A 361 -47.67 -20.25 -21.09
CA SER A 361 -47.99 -19.27 -22.14
C SER A 361 -48.28 -17.81 -21.75
N ARG A 362 -47.56 -16.84 -22.34
CA ARG A 362 -47.84 -16.27 -23.66
C ARG A 362 -46.74 -15.29 -24.12
N LEU A 363 -46.34 -15.48 -25.38
CA LEU A 363 -45.79 -14.47 -26.27
C LEU A 363 -46.78 -13.31 -26.47
N ILE A 364 -46.28 -12.10 -26.76
CA ILE A 364 -46.71 -11.26 -27.89
C ILE A 364 -45.64 -10.20 -28.18
N SER A 365 -45.34 -10.08 -29.47
CA SER A 365 -44.47 -9.13 -30.15
C SER A 365 -45.20 -7.83 -30.55
N GLY A 366 -44.42 -6.80 -30.91
CA GLY A 366 -44.83 -5.71 -31.82
C GLY A 366 -44.41 -4.35 -31.24
N VAL A 367 -43.37 -3.66 -31.73
CA VAL A 367 -43.19 -3.01 -33.05
C VAL A 367 -44.39 -2.15 -33.46
N HIS A 368 -44.31 -0.84 -33.20
CA HIS A 368 -44.58 0.16 -34.25
C HIS A 368 -43.88 1.50 -34.02
N ARG A 369 -43.63 2.14 -35.16
CA ARG A 369 -42.81 3.30 -35.52
C ARG A 369 -43.59 4.62 -35.41
N ARG A 370 -42.82 5.73 -35.40
CA ARG A 370 -43.10 7.09 -35.90
C ARG A 370 -44.10 7.92 -35.08
N ASN A 371 -43.94 9.23 -34.88
CA ASN A 371 -43.18 10.25 -35.64
C ASN A 371 -42.04 10.89 -34.87
#